data_AF-M1ZRE7-F1
#
_entry.id   AF-M1ZRE7-F1
#
_cell.length_a   1.000
_cell.length_b   1.000
_cell.length_c   1.000
_cell.angle_alpha   90.00
_cell.angle_beta   90.00
_cell.angle_gamma   90.00
#
_symmetry.space_group_name_H-M   'P 1'
#
loop_
_entity.id
_entity.type
_entity.pdbx_description
1 polymer ?
#
loop_
_entity_poly.entity_id
_entity_poly.type
_entity_poly.pdbx_seq_one_letter_code
_entity_poly.pdbx_strand_id
1 'polypeptide(L)' 'MKQEELAKLVGVRRETIGHLENEKYNPSLKLAMDIAKVFGKSVEEVFQFVD' A
#
# COMPACT_ATOMS: atom_id res chain seq x y z
N MET A 1 -6.12 -7.57 8.52
CA MET A 1 -5.68 -6.20 8.84
C MET A 1 -6.72 -5.23 8.30
N LYS A 2 -7.11 -4.21 9.06
CA LYS A 2 -8.03 -3.15 8.59
C LYS A 2 -7.25 -2.03 7.91
N GLN A 3 -7.89 -1.27 7.00
CA GLN A 3 -7.28 -0.11 6.32
C GLN A 3 -6.64 0.90 7.30
N GLU A 4 -7.34 1.19 8.40
CA GLU A 4 -6.88 2.10 9.45
C GLU A 4 -5.57 1.62 10.10
N GLU A 5 -5.42 0.31 10.28
CA GLU A 5 -4.23 -0.30 10.87
C GLU A 5 -3.05 -0.20 9.90
N LEU A 6 -3.28 -0.55 8.63
CA LEU A 6 -2.25 -0.44 7.59
C LEU A 6 -1.80 1.01 7.41
N ALA A 7 -2.74 1.96 7.37
CA ALA A 7 -2.46 3.38 7.24
C ALA A 7 -1.54 3.90 8.36
N LYS A 8 -1.79 3.48 9.61
CA LYS A 8 -0.93 3.81 10.76
C LYS A 8 0.46 3.20 10.63
N LEU A 9 0.56 1.96 10.18
CA LEU A 9 1.85 1.27 10.03
C LEU A 9 2.74 1.92 8.96
N VAL A 10 2.16 2.44 7.88
CA VAL A 10 2.91 3.02 6.75
C VAL A 10 2.90 4.56 6.75
N GLY A 11 2.32 5.18 7.78
CA GLY A 11 2.36 6.63 8.00
C GLY A 11 1.55 7.45 7.00
N VAL A 12 0.40 6.93 6.54
CA VAL A 12 -0.49 7.62 5.61
C VAL A 12 -1.89 7.76 6.19
N ARG A 13 -2.76 8.52 5.51
CA ARG A 13 -4.17 8.62 5.90
C ARG A 13 -4.92 7.36 5.49
N ARG A 14 -5.98 7.02 6.22
CA ARG A 14 -6.83 5.86 5.88
C ARG A 14 -7.37 5.96 4.45
N GLU A 15 -7.74 7.15 4.01
CA GLU A 15 -8.25 7.41 2.66
C GLU A 15 -7.20 7.09 1.58
N THR A 16 -5.91 7.24 1.87
CA THR A 16 -4.84 6.87 0.94
C THR A 16 -4.85 5.38 0.66
N ILE A 17 -5.00 4.55 1.70
CA ILE A 17 -5.16 3.10 1.54
C ILE A 17 -6.45 2.78 0.78
N GLY A 18 -7.54 3.46 1.13
CA GLY A 18 -8.81 3.31 0.41
C GLY A 18 -8.71 3.64 -1.09
N HIS A 19 -8.03 4.73 -1.46
CA HIS A 19 -7.82 5.08 -2.87
C HIS A 19 -6.94 4.06 -3.59
N LEU A 20 -5.91 3.54 -2.92
CA LEU A 20 -5.03 2.52 -3.46
C LEU A 20 -5.78 1.21 -3.74
N GLU A 21 -6.61 0.74 -2.81
CA GLU A 21 -7.42 -0.47 -2.97
C GLU A 21 -8.52 -0.33 -4.05
N ASN A 22 -8.95 0.90 -4.34
CA ASN A 22 -9.92 1.19 -5.40
C ASN A 22 -9.26 1.59 -6.73
N GLU A 23 -7.95 1.38 -6.89
CA GLU A 23 -7.19 1.69 -8.12
C GLU A 23 -7.23 3.18 -8.51
N LYS A 24 -7.61 4.06 -7.58
CA LYS A 24 -7.69 5.52 -7.79
C LYS A 24 -6.36 6.22 -7.56
N TYR A 25 -5.34 5.49 -7.11
CA TYR A 25 -4.06 6.06 -6.73
C TYR A 25 -2.92 5.06 -6.96
N ASN A 26 -1.93 5.49 -7.74
CA ASN A 26 -0.68 4.77 -7.87
C ASN A 26 0.28 5.18 -6.73
N PRO A 27 0.70 4.26 -5.85
CA PRO A 27 1.59 4.60 -4.74
C PRO A 27 2.95 5.09 -5.22
N SER A 28 3.58 5.95 -4.41
CA SER A 28 5.03 6.16 -4.52
C SER A 28 5.79 4.85 -4.24
N LEU A 29 6.99 4.70 -4.80
CA LEU A 29 7.86 3.55 -4.51
C LEU A 29 8.07 3.35 -3.01
N LYS A 30 8.29 4.44 -2.25
CA LYS A 30 8.43 4.37 -0.79
C LYS A 30 7.20 3.74 -0.13
N LEU A 31 6.01 4.18 -0.50
CA LEU A 31 4.77 3.65 0.07
C LEU A 31 4.57 2.18 -0.30
N ALA A 32 4.84 1.80 -1.55
CA ALA A 32 4.77 0.41 -1.99
C ALA A 32 5.74 -0.49 -1.19
N MET A 33 6.98 -0.03 -0.99
CA MET A 33 7.99 -0.73 -0.19
C MET A 33 7.59 -0.84 1.30
N ASP A 34 7.04 0.23 1.88
CA ASP A 34 6.60 0.24 3.28
C ASP A 34 5.42 -0.72 3.49
N ILE A 35 4.46 -0.76 2.54
CA ILE A 35 3.36 -1.73 2.54
C ILE A 35 3.89 -3.16 2.40
N ALA A 36 4.81 -3.42 1.48
CA ALA A 36 5.38 -4.76 1.28
C ALA A 36 6.09 -5.29 2.54
N LYS A 37 6.83 -4.43 3.24
CA LYS A 37 7.45 -4.76 4.54
C LYS A 37 6.44 -5.16 5.60
N VAL A 38 5.30 -4.47 5.68
CA VAL A 38 4.21 -4.82 6.63
C VAL A 38 3.69 -6.23 6.39
N PHE A 39 3.65 -6.69 5.14
CA PHE A 39 3.23 -8.04 4.79
C PHE A 39 4.38 -9.07 4.81
N GLY A 40 5.62 -8.64 5.05
CA GLY A 40 6.80 -9.53 5.01
C GLY A 40 7.05 -10.11 3.62
N LYS A 41 6.72 -9.35 2.57
CA LYS A 41 6.79 -9.75 1.16
C LYS A 41 7.71 -8.84 0.37
N SER A 42 8.16 -9.29 -0.79
CA SER A 42 8.81 -8.39 -1.75
C SER A 42 7.76 -7.44 -2.37
N VAL A 43 8.21 -6.32 -2.93
CA VAL A 43 7.28 -5.34 -3.51
C VAL A 43 6.57 -5.91 -4.75
N GLU A 44 7.25 -6.77 -5.49
CA GLU A 44 6.75 -7.46 -6.69
C GLU A 44 5.71 -8.53 -6.36
N GLU A 45 5.70 -9.07 -5.13
CA GLU A 45 4.65 -9.99 -4.65
C GLU A 45 3.35 -9.25 -4.30
N VAL A 46 3.42 -7.93 -4.04
CA VAL A 46 2.28 -7.12 -3.56
C VAL A 46 1.74 -6.19 -4.65
N PHE A 47 2.62 -5.66 -5.50
CA PHE A 47 2.28 -4.71 -6.56
C PHE A 47 2.71 -5.23 -7.92
N GLN A 48 1.89 -4.94 -8.93
CA GLN A 48 2.10 -5.35 -10.30
C GLN A 48 1.87 -4.16 -11.22
N PHE A 49 2.66 -4.06 -12.28
CA PHE A 49 2.31 -3.19 -13.39
C PHE A 49 1.29 -3.93 -14.27
N VAL A 50 0.10 -3.34 -14.39
CA VAL A 50 -0.94 -3.77 -15.31
C VAL A 50 -0.92 -2.82 -16.50
N ASP A 51 -0.72 -3.38 -17.69
CA ASP A 51 -0.79 -2.68 -18.98
C ASP A 51 -2.24 -2.32 -19.35
#